data_AF-Q2HD28-F1
#
_entry.id   AF-Q2HD28-F1
#
_cell.length_a   1.000
_cell.length_b   1.000
_cell.length_c   1.000
_cell.angle_alpha   90.00
_cell.angle_beta   90.00
_cell.angle_gamma   90.00
#
_symmetry.space_group_name_H-M   'P 1'
#
loop_
_entity.id
_entity.type
_entity.pdbx_description
1 polymer ?
#
loop_
_entity_poly.entity_id
_entity_poly.type
_entity_poly.pdbx_seq_one_letter_code
_entity_poly.pdbx_strand_id
1 'polypeptide(L)'
;MSLSPTTRLSRLSLECNSSVSPNKGQMPSPRTTASMPDSENASDASDWEVEEEEADDEGTNVVSSLTGFKYNVSRLSPEARQTAKGLFNQISPREPPQISLELCGVREEDSEGAGFFYAFQMHEVVPCSVRIGARDSERFATPKCECPDARYGHASPCKHLIWLFDKISKQALFDHDPDSELSLTEFGYPEELGDPFDQISQIGIDILADDLRCDTSEPDSDITPPNPTRVREAREMVAAVAGVQPYELDDYRPDLEQSYNPDILIRRGDLGGTLFSLILASHSLAEWVRAELSPSDPAVDPFRSIQYRVARVIQQLDASLDPERDPTVAERRERRVEGPRSVDWACRQIHHSVRRIEKLVSRGSSPLSWWARSSAARSLVVILKSVVGQRDLYARLIGDQDTGFVYSSLDMLADQSQFIDALEEIMDKIGVYGAPPSYVANMRSLISRMRSYRVEDAGAASGSGVPRSETPPLDEPSPGAVQHPEPSRSTSSVRFLTPELPASARGRGGQGRGGRGRTVGRGSGRGAKRPASQGSPQDNPGGSKKRPRGS
;
A
#
# COMPACT_ATOMS: atom_id res chain seq x y z
N MET A 1 20.41 39.69 17.44
CA MET A 1 21.80 39.25 17.77
C MET A 1 21.68 38.23 18.90
N SER A 2 21.67 36.93 18.56
CA SER A 2 22.66 35.91 18.97
C SER A 2 22.81 35.80 20.49
N LEU A 3 22.61 34.63 21.11
CA LEU A 3 23.52 33.49 21.06
C LEU A 3 22.81 32.16 21.38
N SER A 4 23.32 31.09 20.77
CA SER A 4 22.99 29.67 20.96
C SER A 4 23.33 29.09 22.34
N PRO A 5 22.80 27.90 22.66
CA PRO A 5 23.61 26.88 23.34
C PRO A 5 23.52 25.51 22.64
N THR A 6 24.59 25.13 21.96
CA THR A 6 24.92 23.75 21.58
C THR A 6 25.73 23.12 22.71
N THR A 7 25.17 22.18 23.47
CA THR A 7 25.97 21.20 24.21
C THR A 7 25.12 20.01 24.64
N ARG A 8 25.16 18.93 23.85
CA ARG A 8 25.20 17.52 24.27
C ARG A 8 24.99 16.65 23.04
N LEU A 9 25.64 15.48 23.04
CA LEU A 9 25.77 14.50 21.94
C LEU A 9 27.02 14.70 21.05
N SER A 10 28.18 14.55 21.67
CA SER A 10 29.40 14.12 20.97
C SER A 10 30.04 13.04 21.84
N ARG A 11 29.77 11.77 21.53
CA ARG A 11 30.54 10.58 21.98
C ARG A 11 29.93 9.32 21.40
N LEU A 12 30.28 8.99 20.16
CA LEU A 12 30.42 7.62 19.66
C LEU A 12 31.39 7.66 18.47
N SER A 13 32.69 7.55 18.76
CA SER A 13 33.72 7.25 17.77
C SER A 13 33.86 5.73 17.68
N LEU A 14 33.75 5.18 16.46
CA LEU A 14 34.18 3.83 16.13
C LEU A 14 35.64 3.90 15.66
N GLU A 15 36.56 3.46 16.52
CA GLU A 15 37.92 3.12 16.14
C GLU A 15 38.05 1.59 16.22
N CYS A 16 38.25 0.94 15.07
CA CYS A 16 38.78 -0.41 15.00
C CYS A 16 39.97 -0.38 14.04
N ASN A 17 41.18 -0.38 14.61
CA ASN A 17 42.42 -0.68 13.91
C ASN A 17 42.93 -2.03 14.40
N SER A 18 43.14 -2.97 13.48
CA SER A 18 44.16 -4.03 13.62
C SER A 18 44.53 -4.49 12.21
N SER A 19 45.81 -4.33 11.89
CA SER A 19 46.41 -4.48 10.58
C SER A 19 47.39 -5.67 10.56
N VAL A 20 47.36 -6.44 9.46
CA VAL A 20 48.54 -6.92 8.69
C VAL A 20 49.32 -8.11 9.31
N SER A 21 49.58 -9.24 8.62
CA SER A 21 50.44 -9.36 7.43
C SER A 21 50.46 -10.79 6.78
N PRO A 22 51.04 -10.96 5.57
CA PRO A 22 50.76 -12.02 4.57
C PRO A 22 51.91 -13.03 4.33
N ASN A 23 51.72 -14.07 3.48
CA ASN A 23 52.77 -14.48 2.54
C ASN A 23 52.32 -15.35 1.33
N LYS A 24 53.16 -15.29 0.28
CA LYS A 24 53.00 -15.71 -1.13
C LYS A 24 53.06 -17.22 -1.45
N GLY A 25 52.17 -17.60 -2.39
CA GLY A 25 52.26 -18.49 -3.57
C GLY A 25 53.28 -19.63 -3.75
N GLN A 26 52.81 -20.77 -4.29
CA GLN A 26 53.41 -21.51 -5.42
C GLN A 26 52.51 -22.67 -5.92
N MET A 27 52.34 -22.82 -7.25
CA MET A 27 51.90 -24.04 -7.96
C MET A 27 53.03 -25.10 -7.91
N PRO A 28 52.74 -26.43 -7.88
CA PRO A 28 52.48 -27.15 -9.13
C PRO A 28 51.55 -28.39 -9.04
N SER A 29 51.02 -28.82 -10.19
CA SER A 29 50.50 -30.17 -10.45
C SER A 29 51.66 -31.15 -10.71
N PRO A 30 51.55 -32.46 -10.37
CA PRO A 30 51.19 -33.43 -11.42
C PRO A 30 50.36 -34.64 -10.93
N ARG A 31 49.99 -35.47 -11.92
CA ARG A 31 49.11 -36.65 -11.94
C ARG A 31 49.54 -37.87 -11.10
N THR A 32 48.53 -38.74 -10.91
CA THR A 32 48.47 -40.22 -11.12
C THR A 32 48.44 -41.20 -9.92
N THR A 33 47.39 -42.05 -9.97
CA THR A 33 47.21 -43.47 -9.59
C THR A 33 47.15 -43.94 -8.12
N ALA A 34 45.96 -44.42 -7.76
CA ALA A 34 45.61 -45.75 -7.23
C ALA A 34 46.31 -46.33 -5.99
N SER A 35 45.51 -46.60 -4.93
CA SER A 35 45.23 -47.93 -4.35
C SER A 35 44.95 -47.86 -2.84
N MET A 36 43.82 -48.47 -2.46
CA MET A 36 43.43 -48.99 -1.12
C MET A 36 44.50 -49.98 -0.56
N PRO A 37 44.60 -50.28 0.76
CA PRO A 37 43.50 -50.87 1.55
C PRO A 37 43.41 -50.58 3.08
N ASP A 38 42.20 -50.88 3.59
CA ASP A 38 41.79 -51.48 4.88
C ASP A 38 42.42 -51.03 6.21
N SER A 39 41.58 -50.54 7.13
CA SER A 39 41.26 -51.25 8.38
C SER A 39 40.18 -50.52 9.21
N GLU A 40 39.01 -51.17 9.20
CA GLU A 40 37.94 -51.37 10.20
C GLU A 40 37.90 -50.61 11.56
N ASN A 41 36.67 -50.21 11.87
CA ASN A 41 35.99 -50.11 13.18
C ASN A 41 36.42 -49.04 14.20
N ALA A 42 35.55 -48.04 14.38
CA ALA A 42 34.65 -48.03 15.54
C ALA A 42 33.52 -47.00 15.33
N SER A 43 32.30 -47.50 15.51
CA SER A 43 31.02 -46.82 15.50
C SER A 43 30.94 -45.75 16.58
N ASP A 44 30.55 -44.53 16.22
CA ASP A 44 29.83 -43.64 17.14
C ASP A 44 28.74 -42.93 16.33
N ALA A 45 27.56 -43.53 16.40
CA ALA A 45 26.38 -43.11 15.66
C ALA A 45 25.71 -41.95 16.41
N SER A 46 25.66 -40.80 15.75
CA SER A 46 24.53 -39.86 15.70
C SER A 46 23.62 -39.78 16.94
N ASP A 47 23.81 -38.72 17.73
CA ASP A 47 22.79 -38.17 18.62
C ASP A 47 22.62 -36.67 18.32
N TRP A 48 22.07 -36.40 17.13
CA TRP A 48 21.41 -35.13 16.83
C TRP A 48 20.04 -35.49 16.31
N GLU A 49 19.13 -35.82 17.23
CA GLU A 49 17.69 -35.70 17.00
C GLU A 49 17.41 -34.21 16.73
N VAL A 50 17.57 -33.81 15.48
CA VAL A 50 16.77 -32.72 14.94
C VAL A 50 15.39 -33.33 14.78
N GLU A 51 14.48 -32.98 15.69
CA GLU A 51 13.04 -33.09 15.46
C GLU A 51 12.72 -32.25 14.22
N GLU A 52 12.91 -32.84 13.03
CA GLU A 52 12.17 -32.45 11.86
C GLU A 52 10.72 -32.79 12.20
N GLU A 53 9.97 -31.80 12.69
CA GLU A 53 8.52 -31.80 12.57
C GLU A 53 8.21 -31.82 11.06
N GLU A 54 8.32 -32.99 10.43
CA GLU A 54 7.60 -33.30 9.21
C GLU A 54 6.13 -33.22 9.59
N ALA A 55 5.58 -32.01 9.47
CA ALA A 55 4.15 -31.81 9.41
C ALA A 55 3.65 -32.61 8.20
N ASP A 56 3.18 -33.81 8.51
CA ASP A 56 2.49 -34.77 7.65
C ASP A 56 1.21 -34.12 7.08
N ASP A 57 1.36 -33.21 6.12
CA ASP A 57 0.27 -32.56 5.36
C ASP A 57 0.20 -33.11 3.92
N GLU A 58 0.48 -34.41 3.78
CA GLU A 58 0.33 -35.15 2.53
C GLU A 58 -1.16 -35.37 2.14
N GLY A 59 -2.10 -34.92 2.99
CA GLY A 59 -3.54 -35.20 2.82
C GLY A 59 -4.45 -34.03 2.43
N THR A 60 -4.14 -32.78 2.78
CA THR A 60 -5.10 -31.69 2.53
C THR A 60 -4.84 -30.98 1.20
N ASN A 61 -5.90 -30.89 0.38
CA ASN A 61 -5.90 -30.12 -0.87
C ASN A 61 -6.36 -28.67 -0.63
N VAL A 62 -6.31 -28.20 0.62
CA VAL A 62 -6.79 -26.87 0.99
C VAL A 62 -5.62 -26.08 1.57
N VAL A 63 -5.35 -24.90 1.01
CA VAL A 63 -4.24 -24.02 1.42
C VAL A 63 -4.78 -22.66 1.81
N SER A 64 -4.22 -22.03 2.84
CA SER A 64 -4.65 -20.69 3.28
C SER A 64 -3.72 -19.62 2.70
N SER A 65 -4.27 -18.62 2.02
CA SER A 65 -3.47 -17.54 1.43
C SER A 65 -3.21 -16.39 2.40
N LEU A 66 -2.29 -15.52 2.00
CA LEU A 66 -1.95 -14.28 2.72
C LEU A 66 -3.12 -13.30 2.82
N THR A 67 -4.10 -13.41 1.93
CA THR A 67 -5.29 -12.54 1.96
C THR A 67 -6.35 -13.05 2.93
N GLY A 68 -6.16 -14.24 3.48
CA GLY A 68 -7.07 -14.91 4.41
C GLY A 68 -8.08 -15.83 3.74
N PHE A 69 -7.96 -16.08 2.43
CA PHE A 69 -8.80 -17.06 1.74
C PHE A 69 -8.28 -18.49 1.91
N LYS A 70 -9.20 -19.45 1.89
CA LYS A 70 -8.89 -20.87 1.82
C LYS A 70 -9.09 -21.33 0.38
N TYR A 71 -8.08 -21.92 -0.23
CA TYR A 71 -8.10 -22.36 -1.62
C TYR A 71 -8.05 -23.87 -1.72
N ASN A 72 -9.01 -24.44 -2.45
CA ASN A 72 -8.97 -25.84 -2.86
C ASN A 72 -8.12 -25.99 -4.13
N VAL A 73 -6.98 -26.68 -4.00
CA VAL A 73 -5.95 -26.89 -5.04
C VAL A 73 -6.05 -28.27 -5.72
N SER A 74 -7.16 -29.00 -5.52
CA SER A 74 -7.34 -30.35 -6.05
C SER A 74 -7.31 -30.43 -7.58
N ARG A 75 -7.79 -29.38 -8.27
CA ARG A 75 -7.84 -29.29 -9.74
C ARG A 75 -6.52 -28.91 -10.40
N LEU A 76 -5.53 -28.47 -9.63
CA LEU A 76 -4.21 -28.16 -10.14
C LEU A 76 -3.42 -29.44 -10.44
N SER A 77 -2.51 -29.36 -11.41
CA SER A 77 -1.52 -30.44 -11.65
C SER A 77 -0.66 -30.65 -10.39
N PRO A 78 -0.04 -31.84 -10.20
CA PRO A 78 0.78 -32.11 -9.01
C PRO A 78 1.88 -31.06 -8.78
N GLU A 79 2.54 -30.61 -9.85
CA GLU A 79 3.57 -29.56 -9.81
C GLU A 79 2.99 -28.19 -9.42
N ALA A 80 1.84 -27.83 -9.99
CA ALA A 80 1.14 -26.58 -9.66
C ALA A 80 0.60 -26.59 -8.21
N ARG A 81 0.16 -27.75 -7.72
CA ARG A 81 -0.27 -27.93 -6.33
C ARG A 81 0.89 -27.71 -5.36
N GLN A 82 2.05 -28.28 -5.66
CA GLN A 82 3.26 -28.05 -4.85
C GLN A 82 3.68 -26.58 -4.90
N THR A 83 3.56 -25.94 -6.06
CA THR A 83 3.82 -24.50 -6.22
C THR A 83 2.88 -23.65 -5.37
N ALA A 84 1.58 -23.96 -5.36
CA ALA A 84 0.58 -23.26 -4.54
C ALA A 84 0.83 -23.47 -3.04
N LYS A 85 1.09 -24.71 -2.62
CA LYS A 85 1.47 -25.03 -1.23
C LYS A 85 2.73 -24.29 -0.80
N GLY A 86 3.79 -24.32 -1.62
CA GLY A 86 5.04 -23.61 -1.36
C GLY A 86 4.84 -22.10 -1.25
N LEU A 87 4.10 -21.49 -2.18
CA LEU A 87 3.83 -20.05 -2.19
C LEU A 87 3.12 -19.58 -0.91
N PHE A 88 2.16 -20.35 -0.41
CA PHE A 88 1.37 -19.95 0.75
C PHE A 88 1.97 -20.39 2.09
N ASN A 89 2.75 -21.48 2.13
CA ASN A 89 3.36 -21.99 3.35
C ASN A 89 4.71 -21.31 3.69
N GLN A 90 5.45 -20.76 2.71
CA GLN A 90 6.83 -20.28 2.92
C GLN A 90 6.96 -18.86 3.48
N ILE A 91 5.88 -18.19 3.87
CA ILE A 91 5.95 -16.75 4.15
C ILE A 91 6.03 -16.52 5.66
N SER A 92 7.27 -16.50 6.17
CA SER A 92 7.55 -15.87 7.44
C SER A 92 7.25 -14.37 7.32
N PRO A 93 6.47 -13.77 8.24
CA PRO A 93 6.11 -12.35 8.18
C PRO A 93 7.32 -11.40 8.30
N ARG A 94 8.52 -11.93 8.60
CA ARG A 94 9.77 -11.17 8.75
C ARG A 94 10.61 -11.06 7.47
N GLU A 95 10.31 -11.83 6.43
CA GLU A 95 11.02 -11.74 5.16
C GLU A 95 10.32 -10.77 4.21
N PRO A 96 11.07 -9.97 3.42
CA PRO A 96 10.47 -9.09 2.42
C PRO A 96 9.68 -9.92 1.41
N PRO A 97 8.57 -9.38 0.86
CA PRO A 97 7.75 -10.14 -0.07
C PRO A 97 8.58 -10.54 -1.28
N GLN A 98 8.57 -11.85 -1.58
CA GLN A 98 9.31 -12.39 -2.72
C GLN A 98 8.79 -11.82 -4.05
N ILE A 99 7.49 -11.55 -4.12
CA ILE A 99 6.82 -11.03 -5.31
C ILE A 99 6.18 -9.68 -4.94
N SER A 100 6.48 -8.66 -5.72
CA SER A 100 5.82 -7.34 -5.63
C SER A 100 5.31 -6.90 -6.99
N LEU A 101 4.24 -6.10 -7.01
CA LEU A 101 3.67 -5.56 -8.23
C LEU A 101 4.16 -4.12 -8.41
N GLU A 102 4.75 -3.83 -9.57
CA GLU A 102 5.36 -2.52 -9.86
C GLU A 102 4.43 -1.66 -10.70
N LEU A 103 4.02 -2.20 -11.85
CA LEU A 103 3.22 -1.48 -12.84
C LEU A 103 2.01 -2.29 -13.25
N CYS A 104 0.93 -1.58 -13.55
CA CYS A 104 -0.31 -2.14 -14.05
C CYS A 104 -0.90 -1.20 -15.11
N GLY A 105 -1.63 -1.72 -16.10
CA GLY A 105 -2.19 -0.86 -17.15
C GLY A 105 -2.94 -1.62 -18.23
N VAL A 106 -3.61 -0.87 -19.09
CA VAL A 106 -4.32 -1.39 -20.27
C VAL A 106 -3.44 -1.23 -21.50
N ARG A 107 -3.43 -2.25 -22.37
CA ARG A 107 -2.72 -2.24 -23.66
C ARG A 107 -3.64 -2.77 -24.76
N GLU A 108 -3.42 -2.27 -25.95
CA GLU A 108 -4.07 -2.75 -27.17
C GLU A 108 -3.25 -3.92 -27.74
N GLU A 109 -3.94 -4.95 -28.22
CA GLU A 109 -3.32 -6.03 -28.98
C GLU A 109 -2.85 -5.46 -30.34
N ASP A 110 -1.75 -5.97 -30.90
CA ASP A 110 -1.13 -5.42 -32.13
C ASP A 110 -2.16 -5.17 -33.24
N SER A 111 -1.84 -4.32 -34.24
CA SER A 111 -2.72 -3.86 -35.33
C SER A 111 -3.54 -4.93 -36.10
N GLU A 112 -3.24 -6.22 -35.92
CA GLU A 112 -3.93 -7.37 -36.51
C GLU A 112 -4.91 -8.07 -35.55
N GLY A 113 -4.78 -7.88 -34.24
CA GLY A 113 -5.68 -8.41 -33.21
C GLY A 113 -6.60 -7.31 -32.67
N ALA A 114 -7.89 -7.43 -32.93
CA ALA A 114 -8.88 -6.51 -32.37
C ALA A 114 -9.15 -6.89 -30.90
N GLY A 115 -8.35 -6.37 -29.97
CA GLY A 115 -8.52 -6.69 -28.56
C GLY A 115 -7.72 -5.79 -27.63
N PHE A 116 -8.10 -5.78 -26.36
CA PHE A 116 -7.32 -5.15 -25.31
C PHE A 116 -7.00 -6.16 -24.22
N PHE A 117 -5.91 -5.92 -23.49
CA PHE A 117 -5.52 -6.72 -22.34
C PHE A 117 -5.00 -5.85 -21.21
N TYR A 118 -5.19 -6.33 -19.99
CA TYR A 118 -4.53 -5.80 -18.81
C TYR A 118 -3.13 -6.41 -18.69
N ALA A 119 -2.14 -5.55 -18.48
CA ALA A 119 -0.76 -5.91 -18.25
C ALA A 119 -0.36 -5.58 -16.82
N PHE A 120 0.32 -6.53 -16.17
CA PHE A 120 0.84 -6.42 -14.82
C PHE A 120 2.33 -6.74 -14.82
N GLN A 121 3.17 -5.79 -14.46
CA GLN A 121 4.60 -5.99 -14.29
C GLN A 121 4.92 -6.26 -12.83
N MET A 122 5.56 -7.39 -12.59
CA MET A 122 5.90 -7.87 -11.27
C MET A 122 7.41 -7.86 -11.12
N HIS A 123 7.87 -7.50 -9.92
CA HIS A 123 9.27 -7.46 -9.54
C HIS A 123 9.59 -8.65 -8.64
N GLU A 124 10.49 -9.49 -9.12
CA GLU A 124 11.17 -10.58 -8.42
C GLU A 124 12.68 -10.47 -8.76
N VAL A 125 13.48 -11.53 -8.55
CA VAL A 125 14.87 -11.61 -9.04
C VAL A 125 14.96 -11.29 -10.54
N VAL A 126 13.94 -11.71 -11.30
CA VAL A 126 13.77 -11.36 -12.71
C VAL A 126 12.39 -10.74 -12.88
N PRO A 127 12.28 -9.52 -13.44
CA PRO A 127 10.98 -8.93 -13.75
C PRO A 127 10.18 -9.84 -14.67
N CYS A 128 8.90 -10.00 -14.37
CA CYS A 128 7.99 -10.77 -15.21
C CYS A 128 6.70 -9.99 -15.47
N SER A 129 6.07 -10.25 -16.62
CA SER A 129 4.79 -9.65 -16.96
C SER A 129 3.69 -10.70 -16.98
N VAL A 130 2.50 -10.31 -16.53
CA VAL A 130 1.26 -11.07 -16.64
C VAL A 130 0.30 -10.30 -17.54
N ARG A 131 -0.33 -11.00 -18.48
CA ARG A 131 -1.34 -10.47 -19.41
C ARG A 131 -2.66 -11.17 -19.22
N ILE A 132 -3.74 -10.39 -19.13
CA ILE A 132 -5.11 -10.86 -18.95
C ILE A 132 -5.96 -10.17 -20.02
N GLY A 133 -6.42 -10.92 -21.02
CA GLY A 133 -7.28 -10.41 -22.09
C GLY A 133 -8.72 -10.87 -21.92
N ALA A 134 -9.61 -10.27 -22.72
CA ALA A 134 -11.00 -10.70 -22.82
C ALA A 134 -11.10 -12.14 -23.36
N ARG A 135 -12.20 -12.82 -23.06
CA ARG A 135 -12.43 -14.23 -23.44
C ARG A 135 -12.41 -14.48 -24.95
N ASP A 136 -12.68 -13.46 -25.74
CA ASP A 136 -12.67 -13.46 -27.19
C ASP A 136 -11.30 -13.07 -27.78
N SER A 137 -10.30 -12.70 -26.96
CA SER A 137 -8.93 -12.46 -27.42
C SER A 137 -8.26 -13.75 -27.86
N GLU A 138 -7.78 -13.78 -29.10
CA GLU A 138 -7.08 -14.94 -29.66
C GLU A 138 -5.81 -15.31 -28.87
N ARG A 139 -5.06 -14.30 -28.39
CA ARG A 139 -3.80 -14.54 -27.67
C ARG A 139 -3.96 -14.60 -26.16
N PHE A 140 -4.92 -13.88 -25.59
CA PHE A 140 -5.01 -13.65 -24.14
C PHE A 140 -6.35 -14.05 -23.52
N ALA A 141 -7.16 -14.88 -24.19
CA ALA A 141 -8.39 -15.47 -23.61
C ALA A 141 -8.17 -16.20 -22.28
N THR A 142 -6.95 -16.68 -22.02
CA THR A 142 -6.52 -17.19 -20.72
C THR A 142 -5.38 -16.34 -20.19
N PRO A 143 -5.30 -16.09 -18.87
CA PRO A 143 -4.18 -15.38 -18.26
C PRO A 143 -2.83 -16.02 -18.61
N LYS A 144 -1.85 -15.20 -19.02
CA LYS A 144 -0.50 -15.67 -19.39
C LYS A 144 0.56 -14.92 -18.63
N CYS A 145 1.59 -15.63 -18.18
CA CYS A 145 2.77 -15.06 -17.55
C CYS A 145 4.01 -15.28 -18.43
N GLU A 146 4.92 -14.31 -18.46
CA GLU A 146 6.17 -14.36 -19.21
C GLU A 146 7.37 -14.85 -18.38
N CYS A 147 7.15 -15.37 -17.17
CA CYS A 147 8.23 -15.93 -16.35
C CYS A 147 8.79 -17.23 -16.98
N PRO A 148 10.04 -17.62 -16.65
CA PRO A 148 10.65 -18.84 -17.17
C PRO A 148 9.78 -20.08 -16.94
N ASP A 149 9.23 -20.23 -15.74
CA ASP A 149 8.41 -21.39 -15.37
C ASP A 149 7.15 -21.51 -16.26
N ALA A 150 6.50 -20.39 -16.59
CA ALA A 150 5.35 -20.37 -17.47
C ALA A 150 5.70 -20.59 -18.96
N ARG A 151 6.93 -20.23 -19.38
CA ARG A 151 7.38 -20.44 -20.76
C ARG A 151 7.72 -21.90 -21.06
N TYR A 152 8.19 -22.65 -20.07
CA TYR A 152 8.59 -24.05 -20.24
C TYR A 152 7.52 -25.04 -19.74
N GLY A 153 6.67 -24.64 -18.79
CA GLY A 153 5.54 -25.40 -18.28
C GLY A 153 4.22 -24.97 -18.91
N HIS A 154 3.95 -25.38 -20.16
CA HIS A 154 2.78 -24.91 -20.94
C HIS A 154 1.40 -25.31 -20.39
N ALA A 155 1.31 -26.06 -19.28
CA ALA A 155 0.07 -26.63 -18.77
C ALA A 155 -0.24 -26.29 -17.30
N SER A 156 0.63 -25.54 -16.62
CA SER A 156 0.49 -25.27 -15.17
C SER A 156 0.59 -23.78 -14.86
N PRO A 157 -0.27 -23.24 -13.98
CA PRO A 157 -0.15 -21.87 -13.55
C PRO A 157 1.12 -21.69 -12.72
N CYS A 158 1.91 -20.68 -13.05
CA CYS A 158 3.08 -20.32 -12.26
C CYS A 158 2.67 -19.61 -10.95
N LYS A 159 3.61 -19.51 -10.00
CA LYS A 159 3.40 -18.81 -8.73
C LYS A 159 2.94 -17.35 -8.91
N HIS A 160 3.37 -16.68 -9.97
CA HIS A 160 3.01 -15.29 -10.26
C HIS A 160 1.52 -15.12 -10.56
N LEU A 161 0.94 -16.05 -11.32
CA LEU A 161 -0.50 -16.05 -11.61
C LEU A 161 -1.29 -16.30 -10.33
N ILE A 162 -0.94 -17.33 -9.57
CA ILE A 162 -1.63 -17.69 -8.32
C ILE A 162 -1.57 -16.52 -7.33
N TRP A 163 -0.40 -15.92 -7.14
CA TRP A 163 -0.23 -14.75 -6.26
C TRP A 163 -1.06 -13.55 -6.73
N LEU A 164 -1.03 -13.22 -8.02
CA LEU A 164 -1.75 -12.06 -8.55
C LEU A 164 -3.26 -12.25 -8.39
N PHE A 165 -3.77 -13.44 -8.69
CA PHE A 165 -5.19 -13.73 -8.57
C PHE A 165 -5.68 -13.82 -7.13
N ASP A 166 -4.84 -14.21 -6.17
CA ASP A 166 -5.14 -14.06 -4.74
C ASP A 166 -5.38 -12.58 -4.39
N LYS A 167 -4.50 -11.68 -4.86
CA LYS A 167 -4.65 -10.23 -4.63
C LYS A 167 -5.87 -9.63 -5.33
N ILE A 168 -6.14 -9.99 -6.60
CA ILE A 168 -7.31 -9.53 -7.35
C ILE A 168 -8.59 -10.05 -6.71
N SER A 169 -8.63 -11.33 -6.32
CA SER A 169 -9.80 -11.94 -5.68
C SER A 169 -10.14 -11.26 -4.37
N LYS A 170 -9.14 -10.79 -3.60
CA LYS A 170 -9.41 -10.00 -2.38
C LYS A 170 -10.22 -8.74 -2.65
N GLN A 171 -10.05 -8.12 -3.82
CA GLN A 171 -10.75 -6.90 -4.18
C GLN A 171 -12.10 -7.19 -4.86
N ALA A 172 -12.17 -8.24 -5.70
CA ALA A 172 -13.37 -8.61 -6.45
C ALA A 172 -14.38 -9.40 -5.61
N LEU A 173 -13.91 -10.35 -4.80
CA LEU A 173 -14.73 -11.27 -3.99
C LEU A 173 -14.91 -10.78 -2.55
N PHE A 174 -15.18 -9.49 -2.38
CA PHE A 174 -15.37 -8.87 -1.06
C PHE A 174 -16.58 -9.47 -0.30
N ASP A 175 -17.60 -9.92 -1.04
CA ASP A 175 -18.79 -10.56 -0.47
C ASP A 175 -18.63 -12.07 -0.19
N HIS A 176 -17.47 -12.65 -0.49
CA HIS A 176 -17.18 -14.05 -0.17
C HIS A 176 -17.05 -14.33 1.33
N ASP A 177 -17.53 -15.49 1.74
CA ASP A 177 -17.43 -15.99 3.11
C ASP A 177 -16.02 -16.57 3.34
N PRO A 178 -15.24 -16.10 4.34
CA PRO A 178 -13.81 -16.42 4.40
C PRO A 178 -13.57 -17.88 4.83
N ASP A 179 -14.57 -18.49 5.46
CA ASP A 179 -14.57 -19.88 5.88
C ASP A 179 -14.96 -20.82 4.75
N SER A 180 -15.60 -20.31 3.71
CA SER A 180 -15.89 -21.05 2.50
C SER A 180 -14.67 -21.09 1.59
N GLU A 181 -14.37 -22.29 1.10
CA GLU A 181 -13.23 -22.55 0.21
C GLU A 181 -13.49 -21.96 -1.18
N LEU A 182 -12.44 -21.41 -1.78
CA LEU A 182 -12.38 -20.98 -3.17
C LEU A 182 -11.73 -22.07 -4.01
N SER A 183 -12.36 -22.47 -5.11
CA SER A 183 -11.83 -23.54 -5.96
C SER A 183 -10.90 -22.99 -7.05
N LEU A 184 -9.60 -23.30 -6.99
CA LEU A 184 -8.68 -22.86 -8.06
C LEU A 184 -8.95 -23.63 -9.36
N THR A 185 -9.04 -22.89 -10.46
CA THR A 185 -9.09 -23.42 -11.82
C THR A 185 -7.72 -23.96 -12.25
N GLU A 186 -7.69 -24.71 -13.35
CA GLU A 186 -6.44 -25.15 -14.00
C GLU A 186 -5.53 -23.99 -14.43
N PHE A 187 -6.05 -22.76 -14.52
CA PHE A 187 -5.31 -21.55 -14.88
C PHE A 187 -4.83 -20.74 -13.66
N GLY A 188 -5.06 -21.22 -12.44
CA GLY A 188 -4.50 -20.63 -11.23
C GLY A 188 -5.28 -19.45 -10.65
N TYR A 189 -6.52 -19.22 -11.09
CA TYR A 189 -7.45 -18.26 -10.47
C TYR A 189 -8.71 -18.96 -9.94
N PRO A 190 -9.43 -18.36 -8.98
CA PRO A 190 -10.62 -18.99 -8.39
C PRO A 190 -11.81 -19.04 -9.36
N GLU A 191 -12.55 -20.14 -9.37
CA GLU A 191 -13.75 -20.29 -10.20
C GLU A 191 -14.82 -19.25 -9.84
N GLU A 192 -14.92 -18.90 -8.56
CA GLU A 192 -15.86 -17.91 -8.03
C GLU A 192 -15.57 -16.49 -8.53
N LEU A 193 -14.34 -16.22 -8.99
CA LEU A 193 -13.98 -14.95 -9.61
C LEU A 193 -14.72 -14.76 -10.95
N GLY A 194 -15.10 -15.85 -11.62
CA GLY A 194 -15.65 -15.79 -12.97
C GLY A 194 -14.57 -15.38 -13.99
N ASP A 195 -14.94 -14.51 -14.93
CA ASP A 195 -13.99 -13.99 -15.92
C ASP A 195 -13.09 -12.89 -15.33
N PRO A 196 -11.77 -13.08 -15.24
CA PRO A 196 -10.90 -12.10 -14.59
C PRO A 196 -10.84 -10.75 -15.32
N PHE A 197 -10.97 -10.75 -16.65
CA PHE A 197 -10.96 -9.50 -17.43
C PHE A 197 -12.20 -8.65 -17.12
N ASP A 198 -13.39 -9.26 -17.13
CA ASP A 198 -14.63 -8.59 -16.76
C ASP A 198 -14.59 -8.06 -15.32
N GLN A 199 -14.03 -8.82 -14.37
CA GLN A 199 -13.89 -8.35 -12.99
C GLN A 199 -12.98 -7.13 -12.85
N ILE A 200 -11.82 -7.15 -13.53
CA ILE A 200 -10.91 -6.00 -13.54
C ILE A 200 -11.60 -4.80 -14.19
N SER A 201 -12.33 -4.98 -15.28
CA SER A 201 -13.08 -3.91 -15.96
C SER A 201 -14.18 -3.32 -15.08
N GLN A 202 -14.89 -4.14 -14.30
CA GLN A 202 -15.93 -3.69 -13.37
C GLN A 202 -15.37 -2.89 -12.19
N ILE A 203 -14.18 -3.23 -11.69
CA ILE A 203 -13.50 -2.47 -10.63
C ILE A 203 -12.88 -1.19 -11.22
N GLY A 204 -12.24 -1.33 -12.38
CA GLY A 204 -11.36 -0.34 -13.00
C GLY A 204 -9.91 -0.51 -12.56
N ILE A 205 -9.00 -0.50 -13.54
CA ILE A 205 -7.57 -0.71 -13.32
C ILE A 205 -6.95 0.32 -12.38
N ASP A 206 -7.45 1.55 -12.40
CA ASP A 206 -6.98 2.65 -11.56
C ASP A 206 -7.35 2.43 -10.09
N ILE A 207 -8.57 1.99 -9.80
CA ILE A 207 -9.00 1.64 -8.44
C ILE A 207 -8.27 0.38 -7.97
N LEU A 208 -8.16 -0.62 -8.85
CA LEU A 208 -7.44 -1.85 -8.54
C LEU A 208 -5.95 -1.57 -8.28
N ALA A 209 -5.33 -0.67 -9.04
CA ALA A 209 -3.95 -0.27 -8.87
C ALA A 209 -3.68 0.35 -7.50
N ASP A 210 -4.61 1.18 -7.01
CA ASP A 210 -4.55 1.76 -5.67
C ASP A 210 -4.56 0.66 -4.59
N ASP A 211 -5.43 -0.35 -4.73
CA ASP A 211 -5.50 -1.46 -3.75
C ASP A 211 -4.32 -2.42 -3.83
N LEU A 212 -3.80 -2.65 -5.03
CA LEU A 212 -2.64 -3.50 -5.29
C LEU A 212 -1.31 -2.76 -5.04
N ARG A 213 -1.37 -1.45 -4.77
CA ARG A 213 -0.22 -0.55 -4.57
C ARG A 213 0.78 -0.59 -5.74
N CYS A 214 0.27 -0.61 -6.97
CA CYS A 214 1.08 -0.49 -8.20
C CYS A 214 0.89 0.87 -8.88
N ASP A 215 1.89 1.27 -9.66
CA ASP A 215 1.81 2.44 -10.52
C ASP A 215 1.03 2.12 -11.80
N THR A 216 0.17 3.06 -12.24
CA THR A 216 -0.63 2.86 -13.46
C THR A 216 0.12 3.41 -14.67
N SER A 217 0.48 2.53 -15.60
CA SER A 217 1.16 2.90 -16.83
C SER A 217 0.18 3.28 -17.94
N GLU A 218 0.27 4.52 -18.43
CA GLU A 218 -0.42 4.92 -19.65
C GLU A 218 0.33 4.41 -20.89
N PRO A 219 -0.38 3.92 -21.92
CA PRO A 219 0.26 3.34 -23.11
C PRO A 219 1.14 4.34 -23.88
N ASP A 220 0.87 5.64 -23.77
CA ASP A 220 1.55 6.71 -24.54
C ASP A 220 2.53 7.54 -23.69
N SER A 221 2.78 7.18 -22.43
CA SER A 221 3.64 7.97 -21.54
C SER A 221 4.94 7.26 -21.20
N ASP A 222 6.07 7.88 -21.55
CA ASP A 222 7.40 7.44 -21.13
C ASP A 222 7.65 7.67 -19.63
N ILE A 223 6.84 8.53 -19.00
CA ILE A 223 6.93 8.85 -17.57
C ILE A 223 5.71 8.28 -16.87
N THR A 224 5.93 7.34 -15.96
CA THR A 224 4.87 6.87 -15.06
C THR A 224 4.99 7.60 -13.73
N PRO A 225 4.08 8.54 -13.42
CA PRO A 225 4.07 9.16 -12.10
C PRO A 225 3.72 8.11 -11.04
N PRO A 226 4.25 8.23 -9.81
CA PRO A 226 3.91 7.31 -8.74
C PRO A 226 2.41 7.41 -8.44
N ASN A 227 1.81 6.27 -8.09
CA ASN A 227 0.42 6.21 -7.70
C ASN A 227 0.15 7.17 -6.50
N PRO A 228 -0.86 8.06 -6.57
CA PRO A 228 -1.22 8.97 -5.48
C PRO A 228 -1.48 8.27 -4.13
N THR A 229 -2.05 7.06 -4.15
CA THR A 229 -2.24 6.23 -2.97
C THR A 229 -0.90 5.78 -2.39
N ARG A 230 0.08 5.38 -3.22
CA ARG A 230 1.43 5.05 -2.74
C ARG A 230 2.14 6.27 -2.17
N VAL A 231 2.02 7.43 -2.81
CA VAL A 231 2.56 8.72 -2.33
C VAL A 231 2.02 9.04 -0.94
N ARG A 232 0.71 8.94 -0.75
CA ARG A 232 0.06 9.14 0.54
C ARG A 232 0.53 8.11 1.57
N GLU A 233 0.44 6.81 1.26
CA GLU A 233 0.85 5.76 2.20
C GLU A 233 2.32 5.90 2.60
N ALA A 234 3.22 6.26 1.69
CA ALA A 234 4.62 6.51 2.00
C ALA A 234 4.79 7.68 2.99
N ARG A 235 4.02 8.76 2.83
CA ARG A 235 4.01 9.87 3.81
C ARG A 235 3.48 9.39 5.17
N GLU A 236 2.43 8.59 5.18
CA GLU A 236 1.85 8.02 6.40
C GLU A 236 2.82 7.05 7.11
N MET A 237 3.59 6.25 6.36
CA MET A 237 4.65 5.39 6.90
C MET A 237 5.76 6.22 7.53
N VAL A 238 6.22 7.28 6.86
CA VAL A 238 7.24 8.18 7.41
C VAL A 238 6.73 8.89 8.67
N ALA A 239 5.46 9.28 8.69
CA ALA A 239 4.82 9.87 9.87
C ALA A 239 4.78 8.87 11.05
N ALA A 240 4.40 7.61 10.79
CA ALA A 240 4.37 6.56 11.80
C ALA A 240 5.77 6.29 12.38
N VAL A 241 6.79 6.17 11.52
CA VAL A 241 8.19 6.01 11.95
C VAL A 241 8.67 7.21 12.77
N ALA A 242 8.18 8.42 12.47
CA ALA A 242 8.47 9.63 13.23
C ALA A 242 7.65 9.76 14.54
N GLY A 243 6.73 8.84 14.84
CA GLY A 243 5.89 8.85 16.04
C GLY A 243 4.76 9.89 16.00
N VAL A 244 4.38 10.35 14.81
CA VAL A 244 3.31 11.34 14.60
C VAL A 244 1.97 10.72 14.94
N GLN A 245 1.13 11.45 15.68
CA GLN A 245 -0.18 10.95 16.07
C GLN A 245 -1.17 11.03 14.89
N PRO A 246 -2.17 10.12 14.81
CA PRO A 246 -3.12 10.08 13.69
C PRO A 246 -3.88 11.39 13.41
N TYR A 247 -4.11 12.23 14.42
CA TYR A 247 -4.81 13.51 14.28
C TYR A 247 -3.93 14.66 13.75
N GLU A 248 -2.60 14.49 13.74
CA GLU A 248 -1.62 15.46 13.21
C GLU A 248 -1.18 15.10 11.79
N LEU A 249 -1.61 13.94 11.30
CA LEU A 249 -1.12 13.33 10.07
C LEU A 249 -1.43 14.15 8.82
N ASP A 250 -2.61 14.78 8.76
CA ASP A 250 -3.04 15.53 7.58
C ASP A 250 -2.11 16.74 7.33
N ASP A 251 -1.62 17.38 8.40
CA ASP A 251 -0.68 18.51 8.38
C ASP A 251 0.79 18.08 8.37
N TYR A 252 1.07 16.78 8.54
CA TYR A 252 2.43 16.29 8.60
C TYR A 252 3.09 16.32 7.21
N ARG A 253 4.14 17.15 7.08
CA ARG A 253 5.04 17.19 5.92
C ARG A 253 4.33 17.15 4.55
N PRO A 254 3.39 18.08 4.25
CA PRO A 254 2.71 18.13 2.96
C PRO A 254 3.68 18.43 1.79
N ASP A 255 4.88 18.94 2.10
CA ASP A 255 5.95 19.16 1.14
C ASP A 255 6.48 17.86 0.49
N LEU A 256 6.34 16.71 1.16
CA LEU A 256 6.85 15.43 0.64
C LEU A 256 6.15 15.01 -0.65
N GLU A 257 4.83 15.15 -0.71
CA GLU A 257 4.03 14.74 -1.86
C GLU A 257 4.40 15.51 -3.13
N GLN A 258 4.75 16.79 -3.00
CA GLN A 258 5.07 17.68 -4.13
C GLN A 258 6.53 17.61 -4.55
N SER A 259 7.40 17.08 -3.70
CA SER A 259 8.84 17.15 -3.88
C SER A 259 9.45 15.85 -4.38
N TYR A 260 8.66 14.80 -4.63
CA TYR A 260 9.18 13.52 -5.14
C TYR A 260 9.88 13.70 -6.49
N ASN A 261 11.10 13.16 -6.58
CA ASN A 261 11.85 13.07 -7.83
C ASN A 261 12.55 11.70 -7.87
N PRO A 262 12.23 10.84 -8.87
CA PRO A 262 12.83 9.51 -8.98
C PRO A 262 14.35 9.53 -9.16
N ASP A 263 14.91 10.62 -9.72
CA ASP A 263 16.35 10.77 -9.93
C ASP A 263 17.10 11.15 -8.64
N ILE A 264 16.40 11.61 -7.60
CA ILE A 264 16.98 12.10 -6.36
C ILE A 264 16.37 11.38 -5.16
N LEU A 265 16.92 10.19 -4.87
CA LEU A 265 16.46 9.36 -3.75
C LEU A 265 17.00 9.84 -2.40
N ILE A 266 18.24 10.35 -2.35
CA ILE A 266 18.90 10.76 -1.10
C ILE A 266 18.87 12.28 -0.93
N ARG A 267 18.17 12.75 0.11
CA ARG A 267 18.05 14.18 0.46
C ARG A 267 18.93 14.51 1.65
N ARG A 268 20.09 15.10 1.39
CA ARG A 268 21.05 15.46 2.43
C ARG A 268 20.42 16.42 3.46
N GLY A 269 20.42 16.02 4.73
CA GLY A 269 19.85 16.82 5.82
C GLY A 269 18.35 16.62 6.07
N ASP A 270 17.67 15.78 5.28
CA ASP A 270 16.26 15.46 5.45
C ASP A 270 16.06 13.93 5.40
N LEU A 271 16.14 13.29 6.56
CA LEU A 271 15.97 11.84 6.68
C LEU A 271 14.55 11.41 6.31
N GLY A 272 13.53 12.18 6.73
CA GLY A 272 12.13 11.90 6.40
C GLY A 272 11.90 11.94 4.90
N GLY A 273 12.41 12.95 4.21
CA GLY A 273 12.35 13.04 2.76
C GLY A 273 13.17 11.98 2.02
N THR A 274 14.28 11.53 2.60
CA THR A 274 15.06 10.40 2.05
C THR A 274 14.28 9.09 2.19
N LEU A 275 13.73 8.79 3.38
CA LEU A 275 12.94 7.59 3.62
C LEU A 275 11.71 7.56 2.71
N PHE A 276 11.01 8.70 2.58
CA PHE A 276 9.89 8.87 1.67
C PHE A 276 10.25 8.52 0.21
N SER A 277 11.33 9.10 -0.31
CA SER A 277 11.80 8.80 -1.68
C SER A 277 12.17 7.32 -1.86
N LEU A 278 12.81 6.69 -0.87
CA LEU A 278 13.20 5.29 -0.92
C LEU A 278 12.00 4.33 -0.88
N ILE A 279 10.99 4.62 -0.06
CA ILE A 279 9.74 3.85 0.01
C ILE A 279 9.01 3.88 -1.33
N LEU A 280 8.96 5.04 -1.99
CA LEU A 280 8.33 5.14 -3.32
C LEU A 280 9.13 4.45 -4.42
N ALA A 281 10.46 4.49 -4.34
CA ALA A 281 11.33 3.84 -5.32
C ALA A 281 11.39 2.31 -5.18
N SER A 282 11.11 1.76 -3.99
CA SER A 282 11.22 0.32 -3.72
C SER A 282 9.95 -0.26 -3.10
N HIS A 283 9.23 -1.07 -3.88
CA HIS A 283 8.04 -1.78 -3.44
C HIS A 283 8.32 -2.76 -2.29
N SER A 284 9.45 -3.47 -2.34
CA SER A 284 9.86 -4.39 -1.28
C SER A 284 10.14 -3.68 0.04
N LEU A 285 10.76 -2.49 -0.02
CA LEU A 285 10.97 -1.66 1.16
C LEU A 285 9.65 -1.16 1.73
N ALA A 286 8.73 -0.70 0.88
CA ALA A 286 7.42 -0.23 1.30
C ALA A 286 6.63 -1.32 2.04
N GLU A 287 6.57 -2.53 1.49
CA GLU A 287 5.90 -3.66 2.12
C GLU A 287 6.60 -4.11 3.40
N TRP A 288 7.95 -4.10 3.43
CA TRP A 288 8.70 -4.40 4.65
C TRP A 288 8.41 -3.39 5.77
N VAL A 289 8.45 -2.09 5.47
CA VAL A 289 8.10 -1.05 6.46
C VAL A 289 6.67 -1.26 6.95
N ARG A 290 5.71 -1.49 6.04
CA ARG A 290 4.31 -1.78 6.42
C ARG A 290 4.16 -2.97 7.36
N ALA A 291 4.90 -4.05 7.13
CA ALA A 291 4.83 -5.25 7.96
C ALA A 291 5.29 -5.00 9.41
N GLU A 292 6.18 -4.02 9.61
CA GLU A 292 6.71 -3.63 10.92
C GLU A 292 5.89 -2.53 11.63
N LEU A 293 4.92 -1.91 10.94
CA LEU A 293 4.06 -0.89 11.55
C LEU A 293 3.00 -1.50 12.48
N SER A 294 2.58 -0.72 13.48
CA SER A 294 1.47 -1.12 14.35
C SER A 294 0.17 -1.15 13.56
N PRO A 295 -0.75 -2.10 13.79
CA PRO A 295 -2.07 -2.10 13.17
C PRO A 295 -2.86 -0.78 13.36
N SER A 296 -2.55 -0.02 14.42
CA SER A 296 -3.13 1.30 14.69
C SER A 296 -2.58 2.44 13.83
N ASP A 297 -1.47 2.21 13.14
CA ASP A 297 -0.83 3.23 12.33
C ASP A 297 -1.65 3.49 11.06
N PRO A 298 -1.89 4.76 10.68
CA PRO A 298 -2.75 5.11 9.56
C PRO A 298 -2.39 4.44 8.23
N ALA A 299 -1.09 4.23 7.98
CA ALA A 299 -0.62 3.59 6.75
C ALA A 299 -1.11 2.15 6.60
N VAL A 300 -1.36 1.42 7.70
CA VAL A 300 -1.80 0.02 7.68
C VAL A 300 -3.25 -0.17 8.10
N ASP A 301 -3.94 0.90 8.48
CA ASP A 301 -5.33 0.88 8.89
C ASP A 301 -6.26 0.52 7.70
N PRO A 302 -6.94 -0.65 7.76
CA PRO A 302 -7.80 -1.10 6.67
C PRO A 302 -9.02 -0.20 6.46
N PHE A 303 -9.55 0.44 7.51
CA PHE A 303 -10.73 1.30 7.39
C PHE A 303 -10.38 2.60 6.69
N ARG A 304 -9.21 3.17 7.02
CA ARG A 304 -8.66 4.36 6.35
C ARG A 304 -8.39 4.09 4.86
N SER A 305 -7.82 2.93 4.52
CA SER A 305 -7.64 2.51 3.12
C SER A 305 -8.97 2.45 2.35
N ILE A 306 -10.02 1.85 2.95
CA ILE A 306 -11.35 1.79 2.34
C ILE A 306 -11.97 3.18 2.17
N GLN A 307 -11.80 4.07 3.16
CA GLN A 307 -12.25 5.46 3.06
C GLN A 307 -11.59 6.18 1.86
N TYR A 308 -10.29 6.01 1.67
CA TYR A 308 -9.58 6.61 0.53
C TYR A 308 -10.02 6.03 -0.80
N ARG A 309 -10.29 4.72 -0.86
CA ARG A 309 -10.90 4.09 -2.04
C ARG A 309 -12.22 4.76 -2.42
N VAL A 310 -13.10 5.01 -1.44
CA VAL A 310 -14.37 5.71 -1.70
C VAL A 310 -14.14 7.14 -2.20
N ALA A 311 -13.21 7.88 -1.58
CA ALA A 311 -12.87 9.22 -2.04
C ALA A 311 -12.36 9.21 -3.50
N ARG A 312 -11.56 8.21 -3.88
CA ARG A 312 -11.09 7.99 -5.24
C ARG A 312 -12.21 7.68 -6.22
N VAL A 313 -13.14 6.81 -5.84
CA VAL A 313 -14.34 6.48 -6.65
C VAL A 313 -15.16 7.74 -6.93
N ILE A 314 -15.38 8.57 -5.92
CA ILE A 314 -16.10 9.84 -6.06
C ILE A 314 -15.32 10.80 -6.98
N GLN A 315 -14.01 10.92 -6.82
CA GLN A 315 -13.17 11.73 -7.69
C GLN A 315 -13.25 11.29 -9.17
N GLN A 316 -13.29 9.97 -9.44
CA GLN A 316 -13.44 9.45 -10.80
C GLN A 316 -14.83 9.70 -11.39
N LEU A 317 -15.87 9.64 -10.56
CA LEU A 317 -17.23 10.03 -10.94
C LEU A 317 -17.29 11.52 -11.30
N ASP A 318 -16.73 12.40 -10.46
CA ASP A 318 -16.70 13.84 -10.69
C ASP A 318 -15.95 14.19 -11.97
N ALA A 319 -14.77 13.57 -12.17
CA ALA A 319 -14.04 13.71 -13.42
C ALA A 319 -14.88 13.25 -14.61
N SER A 320 -15.69 12.19 -14.44
CA SER A 320 -16.58 11.65 -15.48
C SER A 320 -17.74 12.57 -15.84
N LEU A 321 -18.31 13.27 -14.86
CA LEU A 321 -19.43 14.19 -15.06
C LEU A 321 -19.02 15.56 -15.62
N ASP A 322 -17.74 15.93 -15.56
CA ASP A 322 -17.20 17.19 -16.10
C ASP A 322 -16.32 16.97 -17.36
N PRO A 323 -16.92 16.73 -18.54
CA PRO A 323 -16.18 16.49 -19.78
C PRO A 323 -15.56 17.76 -20.39
N GLU A 324 -15.97 18.95 -19.98
CA GLU A 324 -15.46 20.22 -20.53
C GLU A 324 -14.06 20.58 -20.02
N ARG A 325 -13.59 19.91 -18.96
CA ARG A 325 -12.30 20.19 -18.33
C ARG A 325 -11.08 19.77 -19.17
N ASP A 326 -11.21 18.79 -20.07
CA ASP A 326 -10.12 18.38 -20.96
C ASP A 326 -10.59 17.58 -22.20
N PRO A 327 -10.52 18.14 -23.42
CA PRO A 327 -10.96 17.45 -24.64
C PRO A 327 -10.09 16.22 -24.98
N THR A 328 -8.86 16.14 -24.47
CA THR A 328 -8.00 14.96 -24.65
C THR A 328 -8.45 13.75 -23.84
N VAL A 329 -9.17 13.98 -22.73
CA VAL A 329 -9.76 12.93 -21.89
C VAL A 329 -11.02 12.35 -22.54
N ALA A 330 -11.78 13.15 -23.31
CA ALA A 330 -12.96 12.69 -24.02
C ALA A 330 -12.63 11.68 -25.14
N GLU A 331 -11.62 11.95 -25.97
CA GLU A 331 -11.14 11.00 -26.99
C GLU A 331 -10.51 9.75 -26.36
N ARG A 332 -9.83 9.90 -25.22
CA ARG A 332 -9.32 8.76 -24.43
C ARG A 332 -10.43 7.95 -23.77
N ARG A 333 -11.64 8.50 -23.53
CA ARG A 333 -12.79 7.78 -22.97
C ARG A 333 -13.44 6.84 -23.98
N GLU A 334 -13.49 7.23 -25.24
CA GLU A 334 -14.09 6.41 -26.31
C GLU A 334 -13.28 5.15 -26.63
N ARG A 335 -11.98 5.11 -26.25
CA ARG A 335 -11.09 3.94 -26.41
C ARG A 335 -10.89 3.12 -25.14
N ARG A 336 -11.64 3.38 -24.06
CA ARG A 336 -11.46 2.59 -22.83
C ARG A 336 -12.14 1.24 -22.97
N VAL A 337 -11.37 0.20 -22.70
CA VAL A 337 -11.84 -1.15 -22.33
C VAL A 337 -12.89 -1.09 -21.23
N GLU A 338 -12.71 -0.14 -20.34
CA GLU A 338 -13.50 0.05 -19.14
C GLU A 338 -14.73 0.90 -19.46
N GLY A 339 -15.90 0.43 -19.04
CA GLY A 339 -17.15 1.16 -19.21
C GLY A 339 -17.15 2.54 -18.54
N PRO A 340 -18.15 3.38 -18.84
CA PRO A 340 -18.26 4.72 -18.26
C PRO A 340 -18.34 4.65 -16.73
N ARG A 341 -17.62 5.53 -16.04
CA ARG A 341 -17.67 5.65 -14.57
C ARG A 341 -18.93 6.39 -14.15
N SER A 342 -20.05 5.72 -14.36
CA SER A 342 -21.40 6.22 -14.10
C SER A 342 -21.71 6.26 -12.60
N VAL A 343 -22.81 6.93 -12.25
CA VAL A 343 -23.37 6.95 -10.88
C VAL A 343 -23.62 5.52 -10.39
N ASP A 344 -24.17 4.64 -11.24
CA ASP A 344 -24.43 3.24 -10.92
C ASP A 344 -23.14 2.44 -10.65
N TRP A 345 -22.05 2.73 -11.38
CA TRP A 345 -20.74 2.16 -11.08
C TRP A 345 -20.23 2.63 -9.70
N ALA A 346 -20.27 3.93 -9.44
CA ALA A 346 -19.80 4.49 -8.18
C ALA A 346 -20.61 3.98 -6.99
N CYS A 347 -21.94 3.90 -7.11
CA CYS A 347 -22.82 3.35 -6.08
C CYS A 347 -22.45 1.90 -5.73
N ARG A 348 -22.20 1.05 -6.74
CA ARG A 348 -21.76 -0.33 -6.53
C ARG A 348 -20.43 -0.38 -5.77
N GLN A 349 -19.42 0.37 -6.21
CA GLN A 349 -18.11 0.39 -5.55
C GLN A 349 -18.16 0.92 -4.10
N ILE A 350 -18.98 1.94 -3.84
CA ILE A 350 -19.18 2.49 -2.48
C ILE A 350 -19.92 1.47 -1.61
N HIS A 351 -20.96 0.81 -2.12
CA HIS A 351 -21.66 -0.24 -1.39
C HIS A 351 -20.72 -1.39 -1.04
N HIS A 352 -19.88 -1.83 -1.98
CA HIS A 352 -18.85 -2.85 -1.73
C HIS A 352 -17.88 -2.44 -0.62
N SER A 353 -17.46 -1.16 -0.63
CA SER A 353 -16.59 -0.59 0.39
C SER A 353 -17.24 -0.60 1.78
N VAL A 354 -18.51 -0.21 1.88
CA VAL A 354 -19.26 -0.24 3.15
C VAL A 354 -19.48 -1.67 3.65
N ARG A 355 -19.82 -2.62 2.76
CA ARG A 355 -19.94 -4.06 3.09
C ARG A 355 -18.63 -4.64 3.58
N ARG A 356 -17.50 -4.22 3.00
CA ARG A 356 -16.18 -4.64 3.48
C ARG A 356 -15.90 -4.15 4.89
N ILE A 357 -16.28 -2.91 5.23
CA ILE A 357 -16.20 -2.42 6.63
C ILE A 357 -17.12 -3.24 7.53
N GLU A 358 -18.36 -3.49 7.13
CA GLU A 358 -19.32 -4.29 7.90
C GLU A 358 -18.75 -5.67 8.24
N LYS A 359 -18.15 -6.34 7.26
CA LYS A 359 -17.48 -7.63 7.46
C LYS A 359 -16.29 -7.52 8.41
N LEU A 360 -15.43 -6.51 8.28
CA LEU A 360 -14.31 -6.33 9.19
C LEU A 360 -14.76 -6.02 10.63
N VAL A 361 -15.91 -5.37 10.80
CA VAL A 361 -16.48 -5.07 12.13
C VAL A 361 -17.18 -6.27 12.75
N SER A 362 -17.88 -7.06 11.95
CA SER A 362 -18.60 -8.25 12.41
C SER A 362 -17.70 -9.48 12.59
N ARG A 363 -16.56 -9.54 11.88
CA ARG A 363 -15.61 -10.65 11.95
C ARG A 363 -14.65 -10.50 13.14
N GLY A 364 -14.88 -11.30 14.16
CA GLY A 364 -13.91 -11.55 15.22
C GLY A 364 -14.45 -12.49 16.27
N SER A 365 -13.71 -13.55 16.59
CA SER A 365 -13.88 -14.30 17.85
C SER A 365 -13.53 -13.44 19.08
N SER A 366 -12.77 -12.36 18.85
CA SER A 366 -12.48 -11.29 19.81
C SER A 366 -13.06 -9.97 19.31
N PRO A 367 -13.58 -9.10 20.20
CA PRO A 367 -14.05 -7.78 19.81
C PRO A 367 -12.90 -6.96 19.21
N LEU A 368 -13.21 -6.16 18.18
CA LEU A 368 -12.26 -5.19 17.64
C LEU A 368 -11.69 -4.30 18.75
N SER A 369 -10.42 -3.95 18.63
CA SER A 369 -9.79 -2.97 19.53
C SER A 369 -10.52 -1.63 19.48
N TRP A 370 -10.42 -0.84 20.55
CA TRP A 370 -11.03 0.49 20.62
C TRP A 370 -10.62 1.39 19.46
N TRP A 371 -9.34 1.40 19.09
CA TRP A 371 -8.85 2.22 17.98
C TRP A 371 -9.44 1.78 16.64
N ALA A 372 -9.58 0.46 16.41
CA ALA A 372 -10.12 -0.10 15.17
C ALA A 372 -11.62 0.23 15.04
N ARG A 373 -12.37 0.13 16.15
CA ARG A 373 -13.78 0.56 16.23
C ARG A 373 -13.92 2.05 15.93
N SER A 374 -13.08 2.89 16.54
CA SER A 374 -13.09 4.33 16.27
C SER A 374 -12.71 4.65 14.83
N SER A 375 -11.78 3.91 14.22
CA SER A 375 -11.41 4.14 12.82
C SER A 375 -12.52 3.71 11.86
N ALA A 376 -13.12 2.54 12.08
CA ALA A 376 -14.28 2.07 11.31
C ALA A 376 -15.44 3.07 11.35
N ALA A 377 -15.79 3.57 12.54
CA ALA A 377 -16.83 4.57 12.71
C ALA A 377 -16.48 5.89 11.99
N ARG A 378 -15.23 6.38 12.13
CA ARG A 378 -14.75 7.57 11.41
C ARG A 378 -14.91 7.40 9.90
N SER A 379 -14.44 6.29 9.35
CA SER A 379 -14.50 6.02 7.90
C SER A 379 -15.94 5.96 7.40
N LEU A 380 -16.85 5.31 8.11
CA LEU A 380 -18.28 5.27 7.77
C LEU A 380 -18.92 6.65 7.79
N VAL A 381 -18.62 7.48 8.80
CA VAL A 381 -19.12 8.86 8.91
C VAL A 381 -18.60 9.72 7.76
N VAL A 382 -17.32 9.60 7.41
CA VAL A 382 -16.72 10.34 6.28
C VAL A 382 -17.35 9.89 4.96
N ILE A 383 -17.52 8.59 4.74
CA ILE A 383 -18.19 8.04 3.55
C ILE A 383 -19.61 8.59 3.44
N LEU A 384 -20.38 8.53 4.53
CA LEU A 384 -21.75 9.04 4.57
C LEU A 384 -21.80 10.55 4.28
N LYS A 385 -20.89 11.33 4.88
CA LYS A 385 -20.79 12.78 4.63
C LYS A 385 -20.51 13.09 3.16
N SER A 386 -19.60 12.33 2.53
CA SER A 386 -19.27 12.48 1.11
C SER A 386 -20.45 12.13 0.20
N VAL A 387 -21.18 11.04 0.49
CA VAL A 387 -22.38 10.64 -0.27
C VAL A 387 -23.49 11.67 -0.15
N VAL A 388 -23.75 12.18 1.06
CA VAL A 388 -24.78 13.21 1.29
C VAL A 388 -24.40 14.55 0.62
N GLY A 389 -23.11 14.83 0.45
CA GLY A 389 -22.64 15.99 -0.31
C GLY A 389 -22.86 15.90 -1.82
N GLN A 390 -23.14 14.71 -2.36
CA GLN A 390 -23.30 14.45 -3.79
C GLN A 390 -24.74 14.05 -4.13
N ARG A 391 -25.46 14.95 -4.82
CA ARG A 391 -26.89 14.78 -5.12
C ARG A 391 -27.22 13.46 -5.83
N ASP A 392 -26.40 13.07 -6.81
CA ASP A 392 -26.66 11.88 -7.62
C ASP A 392 -26.41 10.57 -6.86
N LEU A 393 -25.35 10.53 -6.04
CA LEU A 393 -25.07 9.39 -5.15
C LEU A 393 -26.10 9.30 -4.02
N TYR A 394 -26.49 10.45 -3.46
CA TYR A 394 -27.50 10.53 -2.40
C TYR A 394 -28.80 9.87 -2.81
N ALA A 395 -29.34 10.23 -3.99
CA ALA A 395 -30.59 9.69 -4.49
C ALA A 395 -30.55 8.15 -4.55
N ARG A 396 -29.48 7.59 -5.13
CA ARG A 396 -29.36 6.14 -5.34
C ARG A 396 -29.04 5.33 -4.08
N LEU A 397 -28.25 5.88 -3.15
CA LEU A 397 -27.79 5.13 -1.97
C LEU A 397 -28.70 5.31 -0.76
N ILE A 398 -29.36 6.47 -0.62
CA ILE A 398 -30.13 6.83 0.58
C ILE A 398 -31.56 7.24 0.22
N GLY A 399 -31.74 8.05 -0.83
CA GLY A 399 -33.00 8.73 -1.12
C GLY A 399 -34.12 7.83 -1.66
N ASP A 400 -33.80 6.94 -2.60
CA ASP A 400 -34.80 6.18 -3.36
C ASP A 400 -35.41 5.01 -2.56
N GLN A 401 -34.59 4.28 -1.81
CA GLN A 401 -34.99 3.09 -1.07
C GLN A 401 -34.19 2.96 0.22
N ASP A 402 -34.82 2.42 1.27
CA ASP A 402 -34.12 2.11 2.51
C ASP A 402 -33.32 0.83 2.34
N THR A 403 -32.04 0.99 1.99
CA THR A 403 -31.07 -0.09 1.88
C THR A 403 -30.33 -0.32 3.20
N GLY A 404 -30.61 0.46 4.25
CA GLY A 404 -29.81 0.49 5.46
C GLY A 404 -28.37 0.95 5.22
N PHE A 405 -28.12 1.77 4.18
CA PHE A 405 -26.79 2.26 3.83
C PHE A 405 -26.04 2.79 5.06
N VAL A 406 -24.84 2.24 5.34
CA VAL A 406 -23.99 2.44 6.53
C VAL A 406 -24.61 2.17 7.91
N TYR A 407 -25.94 2.10 8.02
CA TYR A 407 -26.66 1.94 9.29
C TYR A 407 -26.26 0.65 10.00
N SER A 408 -26.28 -0.52 9.34
CA SER A 408 -25.94 -1.80 9.98
C SER A 408 -24.54 -1.80 10.58
N SER A 409 -23.57 -1.25 9.85
CA SER A 409 -22.18 -1.13 10.30
C SER A 409 -22.02 -0.16 11.47
N LEU A 410 -22.69 1.00 11.43
CA LEU A 410 -22.64 1.98 12.52
C LEU A 410 -23.40 1.50 13.76
N ASP A 411 -24.45 0.70 13.59
CA ASP A 411 -25.24 0.14 14.68
C ASP A 411 -24.38 -0.75 15.60
N MET A 412 -23.47 -1.53 15.01
CA MET A 412 -22.47 -2.34 15.72
C MET A 412 -21.39 -1.50 16.45
N LEU A 413 -21.32 -0.20 16.18
CA LEU A 413 -20.32 0.76 16.68
C LEU A 413 -20.97 1.85 17.55
N ALA A 414 -22.11 1.56 18.18
CA ALA A 414 -22.88 2.54 18.95
C ALA A 414 -22.15 3.07 20.22
N ASP A 415 -21.09 2.41 20.66
CA ASP A 415 -20.19 2.88 21.72
C ASP A 415 -19.30 4.06 21.30
N GLN A 416 -19.16 4.33 19.99
CA GLN A 416 -18.29 5.37 19.44
C GLN A 416 -18.95 6.76 19.50
N SER A 417 -19.30 7.21 20.72
CA SER A 417 -20.06 8.43 20.99
C SER A 417 -19.41 9.73 20.53
N GLN A 418 -18.10 9.74 20.25
CA GLN A 418 -17.37 10.90 19.74
C GLN A 418 -17.83 11.38 18.35
N PHE A 419 -18.60 10.56 17.61
CA PHE A 419 -19.09 10.92 16.27
C PHE A 419 -20.55 11.42 16.24
N ILE A 420 -21.20 11.60 17.39
CA ILE A 420 -22.61 12.04 17.48
C ILE A 420 -22.82 13.38 16.76
N ASP A 421 -22.01 14.39 17.06
CA ASP A 421 -22.19 15.74 16.50
C ASP A 421 -22.07 15.76 14.96
N ALA A 422 -21.17 14.93 14.41
CA ALA A 422 -21.00 14.78 12.97
C ALA A 422 -22.20 14.07 12.32
N LEU A 423 -22.75 13.04 12.97
CA LEU A 423 -23.96 12.35 12.50
C LEU A 423 -25.19 13.27 12.55
N GLU A 424 -25.30 14.15 13.54
CA GLU A 424 -26.35 15.15 13.62
C GLU A 424 -26.27 16.16 12.46
N GLU A 425 -25.07 16.70 12.17
CA GLU A 425 -24.83 17.58 11.02
C GLU A 425 -25.25 16.91 9.69
N ILE A 426 -24.96 15.61 9.57
CA ILE A 426 -25.36 14.82 8.40
C ILE A 426 -26.89 14.65 8.36
N MET A 427 -27.52 14.32 9.49
CA MET A 427 -28.96 14.11 9.57
C MET A 427 -29.76 15.38 9.25
N ASP A 428 -29.24 16.56 9.57
CA ASP A 428 -29.84 17.83 9.18
C ASP A 428 -29.87 17.98 7.66
N LYS A 429 -28.77 17.62 6.97
CA LYS A 429 -28.71 17.63 5.49
C LYS A 429 -29.65 16.59 4.87
N ILE A 430 -29.70 15.39 5.45
CA ILE A 430 -30.65 14.34 5.04
C ILE A 430 -32.09 14.82 5.21
N GLY A 431 -32.39 15.57 6.27
CA GLY A 431 -33.71 16.18 6.49
C GLY A 431 -34.11 17.18 5.41
N VAL A 432 -33.14 17.90 4.83
CA VAL A 432 -33.37 18.84 3.71
C VAL A 432 -33.60 18.10 2.39
N TYR A 433 -32.81 17.06 2.11
CA TYR A 433 -32.91 16.31 0.85
C TYR A 433 -34.06 15.29 0.83
N GLY A 434 -34.50 14.83 2.00
CA GLY A 434 -35.53 13.80 2.15
C GLY A 434 -34.95 12.39 2.01
N ALA A 435 -35.35 11.49 2.90
CA ALA A 435 -34.97 10.08 2.91
C ALA A 435 -36.15 9.22 3.37
N PRO A 436 -36.12 7.89 3.12
CA PRO A 436 -37.14 6.96 3.61
C PRO A 436 -37.35 7.14 5.13
N PRO A 437 -38.62 7.21 5.61
CA PRO A 437 -38.90 7.43 7.02
C PRO A 437 -38.28 6.39 7.96
N SER A 438 -38.16 5.14 7.50
CA SER A 438 -37.51 4.04 8.21
C SER A 438 -36.01 4.29 8.40
N TYR A 439 -35.30 4.74 7.36
CA TYR A 439 -33.88 5.09 7.45
C TYR A 439 -33.65 6.21 8.47
N VAL A 440 -34.47 7.27 8.40
CA VAL A 440 -34.39 8.41 9.33
C VAL A 440 -34.69 7.97 10.77
N ALA A 441 -35.68 7.12 10.98
CA ALA A 441 -36.02 6.58 12.31
C ALA A 441 -34.87 5.73 12.88
N ASN A 442 -34.27 4.87 12.06
CA ASN A 442 -33.15 4.01 12.43
C ASN A 442 -31.92 4.84 12.83
N MET A 443 -31.54 5.84 12.02
CA MET A 443 -30.40 6.71 12.33
C MET A 443 -30.63 7.55 13.60
N ARG A 444 -31.85 8.05 13.84
CA ARG A 444 -32.19 8.76 15.10
C ARG A 444 -32.15 7.85 16.32
N SER A 445 -32.61 6.61 16.17
CA SER A 445 -32.52 5.58 17.20
C SER A 445 -31.05 5.30 17.55
N LEU A 446 -30.20 5.10 16.53
CA LEU A 446 -28.77 4.92 16.70
C LEU A 446 -28.12 6.08 17.48
N ILE A 447 -28.34 7.32 17.06
CA ILE A 447 -27.79 8.51 17.76
C ILE A 447 -28.25 8.53 19.23
N SER A 448 -29.51 8.18 19.50
CA SER A 448 -30.04 8.11 20.87
C SER A 448 -29.35 7.04 21.72
N ARG A 449 -29.04 5.87 21.14
CA ARG A 449 -28.24 4.83 21.81
C ARG A 449 -26.80 5.29 22.04
N MET A 450 -26.16 5.93 21.05
CA MET A 450 -24.79 6.45 21.21
C MET A 450 -24.69 7.46 22.35
N ARG A 451 -25.72 8.31 22.53
CA ARG A 451 -25.80 9.23 23.67
C ARG A 451 -25.94 8.50 25.01
N SER A 452 -26.60 7.36 25.04
CA SER A 452 -26.77 6.57 26.27
C SER A 452 -25.41 6.03 26.76
N TYR A 453 -24.57 5.53 25.84
CA TYR A 453 -23.19 5.12 26.15
C TYR A 453 -22.31 6.27 26.68
N ARG A 454 -22.49 7.48 26.14
CA ARG A 454 -21.75 8.68 26.61
C ARG A 454 -21.99 9.00 28.09
N VAL A 455 -23.18 8.70 28.61
CA VAL A 455 -23.55 8.98 30.01
C VAL A 455 -22.98 7.94 30.97
N GLU A 456 -22.89 6.68 30.55
CA GLU A 456 -22.36 5.58 31.38
C GLU A 456 -20.85 5.73 31.65
N ASP A 457 -20.06 6.11 30.65
CA ASP A 457 -18.62 6.39 30.82
C ASP A 457 -18.35 7.60 31.72
N ALA A 458 -19.20 8.62 31.69
CA ALA A 458 -19.10 9.78 32.58
C ALA A 458 -19.49 9.45 34.03
N GLY A 459 -20.40 8.48 34.23
CA GLY A 459 -20.84 8.02 35.55
C GLY A 459 -19.82 7.15 36.28
N ALA A 460 -19.05 6.34 35.55
CA ALA A 460 -18.02 5.47 36.13
C ALA A 460 -16.81 6.26 36.68
N ALA A 461 -16.47 7.40 36.09
CA ALA A 461 -15.36 8.26 36.55
C ALA A 461 -15.67 9.06 37.84
N SER A 462 -16.93 9.13 38.28
CA SER A 462 -17.34 9.83 39.51
C SER A 462 -17.64 8.90 40.71
N GLY A 463 -17.48 7.58 40.56
CA GLY A 463 -17.91 6.57 41.52
C GLY A 463 -16.81 5.92 42.36
N SER A 464 -15.82 6.66 42.86
CA SER A 464 -14.87 6.14 43.87
C SER A 464 -14.60 7.18 44.96
N GLY A 465 -15.66 7.62 45.63
CA GLY A 465 -15.58 8.28 46.92
C GLY A 465 -15.57 7.23 48.05
N VAL A 466 -14.39 6.83 48.48
CA VAL A 466 -14.18 6.03 49.71
C VAL A 466 -14.78 6.80 50.90
N PRO A 467 -15.65 6.19 51.74
CA PRO A 467 -16.20 6.87 52.89
C PRO A 467 -15.11 7.06 53.95
N ARG A 468 -14.85 8.33 54.25
CA ARG A 468 -13.90 8.84 55.24
C ARG A 468 -14.33 8.40 56.63
N SER A 469 -13.56 7.48 57.23
CA SER A 469 -13.71 7.08 58.63
C SER A 469 -13.29 8.20 59.58
N GLU A 470 -14.09 8.33 60.63
CA GLU A 470 -14.03 9.32 61.70
C GLU A 470 -12.78 9.12 62.58
N THR A 471 -12.10 10.21 62.92
CA THR A 471 -11.05 10.29 63.95
C THR A 471 -11.64 10.69 65.32
N PRO A 472 -11.09 10.15 66.42
CA PRO A 472 -10.87 10.98 67.61
C PRO A 472 -9.49 10.66 68.29
N PRO A 473 -9.08 11.35 69.38
CA PRO A 473 -8.11 12.46 69.37
C PRO A 473 -6.73 12.10 69.96
N LEU A 474 -5.75 12.96 69.70
CA LEU A 474 -4.39 12.95 70.26
C LEU A 474 -4.34 13.70 71.59
N ASP A 475 -3.75 13.07 72.61
CA ASP A 475 -3.11 13.73 73.75
C ASP A 475 -1.78 13.00 74.02
N GLU A 476 -0.68 13.75 73.95
CA GLU A 476 0.67 13.36 74.40
C GLU A 476 1.27 14.52 75.21
N PRO A 477 2.09 14.20 76.22
CA PRO A 477 3.30 14.99 76.42
C PRO A 477 4.59 14.15 76.52
N SER A 478 5.61 14.69 75.85
CA SER A 478 7.08 14.47 75.91
C SER A 478 7.68 14.38 77.36
N PRO A 479 9.00 14.07 77.60
CA PRO A 479 10.17 14.32 76.72
C PRO A 479 11.38 13.34 76.77
N GLY A 480 12.37 13.54 75.88
CA GLY A 480 13.80 13.37 76.23
C GLY A 480 14.84 12.99 75.15
N ALA A 481 15.50 14.01 74.57
CA ALA A 481 16.95 14.13 74.17
C ALA A 481 17.57 13.12 73.13
N VAL A 482 18.45 13.46 72.17
CA VAL A 482 19.72 14.23 72.20
C VAL A 482 20.19 14.60 70.75
N GLN A 483 20.50 15.89 70.55
CA GLN A 483 21.60 16.60 69.83
C GLN A 483 22.04 16.34 68.35
N HIS A 484 21.99 17.46 67.60
CA HIS A 484 22.80 18.01 66.47
C HIS A 484 24.35 17.89 66.60
N PRO A 485 25.21 18.20 65.58
CA PRO A 485 25.09 19.32 64.62
C PRO A 485 25.67 19.18 63.18
N GLU A 486 25.36 20.18 62.33
CA GLU A 486 26.09 20.62 61.10
C GLU A 486 27.43 21.36 61.47
N PRO A 487 28.18 22.16 60.63
CA PRO A 487 28.06 22.54 59.21
C PRO A 487 29.37 22.76 58.36
N SER A 488 29.19 22.80 57.02
CA SER A 488 29.76 23.76 56.03
C SER A 488 31.27 23.89 55.64
N ARG A 489 31.44 24.21 54.33
CA ARG A 489 32.40 25.15 53.67
C ARG A 489 33.79 24.70 53.10
N SER A 490 33.86 24.74 51.76
CA SER A 490 34.74 25.59 50.90
C SER A 490 36.22 25.25 50.57
N THR A 491 36.54 25.39 49.25
CA THR A 491 37.80 25.88 48.59
C THR A 491 39.06 24.98 48.66
N SER A 492 40.00 24.86 47.71
CA SER A 492 40.38 25.53 46.43
C SER A 492 41.53 24.76 45.73
N SER A 493 41.63 24.86 44.40
CA SER A 493 42.83 25.01 43.50
C SER A 493 44.10 24.13 43.63
N VAL A 494 44.68 23.70 42.48
CA VAL A 494 46.02 24.07 41.93
C VAL A 494 46.36 23.29 40.63
N ARG A 495 47.17 23.92 39.75
CA ARG A 495 47.62 23.57 38.38
C ARG A 495 49.06 22.98 38.30
N PHE A 496 49.42 22.53 37.08
CA PHE A 496 50.72 22.43 36.33
C PHE A 496 51.13 20.98 35.95
N LEU A 497 51.67 20.60 34.77
CA LEU A 497 52.54 21.21 33.73
C LEU A 497 52.26 20.69 32.27
N THR A 498 52.81 21.41 31.29
CA THR A 498 52.92 21.30 29.80
C THR A 498 53.83 20.16 29.26
N PRO A 499 53.88 19.86 27.93
CA PRO A 499 54.81 20.51 26.94
C PRO A 499 54.20 20.71 25.50
N GLU A 500 54.41 21.85 24.82
CA GLU A 500 55.45 22.25 23.81
C GLU A 500 55.08 22.01 22.32
N LEU A 501 55.29 23.06 21.50
CA LEU A 501 55.12 23.20 20.04
C LEU A 501 56.50 23.14 19.31
N PRO A 502 56.52 23.08 17.97
CA PRO A 502 56.89 24.29 17.18
C PRO A 502 56.03 24.44 15.89
N ALA A 503 55.52 25.63 15.51
CA ALA A 503 56.14 26.73 14.70
C ALA A 503 56.65 26.26 13.31
N SER A 504 56.46 26.89 12.14
CA SER A 504 55.98 28.20 11.66
C SER A 504 55.86 28.13 10.12
N ALA A 505 55.08 29.01 9.46
CA ALA A 505 55.55 29.90 8.36
C ALA A 505 54.44 30.37 7.36
N ARG A 506 54.08 31.66 7.50
CA ARG A 506 53.99 32.72 6.47
C ARG A 506 53.49 32.41 5.04
N GLY A 507 52.53 33.24 4.61
CA GLY A 507 52.76 34.13 3.45
C GLY A 507 51.54 34.52 2.59
N ARG A 508 51.26 35.84 2.57
CA ARG A 508 50.78 36.72 1.45
C ARG A 508 49.77 36.14 0.44
N GLY A 509 48.61 36.75 0.18
CA GLY A 509 48.35 38.16 -0.11
C GLY A 509 47.96 38.31 -1.60
N GLY A 510 46.88 39.03 -1.93
CA GLY A 510 46.59 39.37 -3.33
C GLY A 510 45.14 39.79 -3.62
N GLN A 511 44.95 41.09 -3.81
CA GLN A 511 43.76 41.75 -4.35
C GLN A 511 43.62 41.53 -5.87
N GLY A 512 42.41 41.78 -6.41
CA GLY A 512 42.22 42.18 -7.82
C GLY A 512 40.90 41.66 -8.43
N ARG A 513 39.80 42.40 -8.35
CA ARG A 513 39.27 43.31 -9.39
C ARG A 513 39.08 42.71 -10.79
N GLY A 514 37.80 42.53 -11.14
CA GLY A 514 37.18 43.17 -12.31
C GLY A 514 37.20 42.40 -13.64
N GLY A 515 36.08 42.46 -14.37
CA GLY A 515 36.13 42.32 -15.84
C GLY A 515 34.93 41.67 -16.52
N ARG A 516 33.99 42.52 -16.91
CA ARG A 516 33.00 42.43 -18.02
C ARG A 516 33.29 41.44 -19.17
N GLY A 517 32.21 40.98 -19.81
CA GLY A 517 32.15 40.70 -21.27
C GLY A 517 31.25 39.51 -21.62
N ARG A 518 29.96 39.71 -21.94
CA ARG A 518 29.38 39.88 -23.29
C ARG A 518 29.70 38.75 -24.30
N THR A 519 28.65 37.99 -24.63
CA THR A 519 28.16 37.61 -25.97
C THR A 519 29.14 37.13 -27.05
N VAL A 520 28.86 35.96 -27.63
CA VAL A 520 28.56 35.69 -29.08
C VAL A 520 28.87 34.23 -29.40
N GLY A 521 27.99 33.58 -30.18
CA GLY A 521 28.37 32.47 -31.07
C GLY A 521 27.42 31.27 -31.02
N ARG A 522 26.31 31.27 -31.77
CA ARG A 522 26.14 30.69 -33.13
C ARG A 522 26.26 29.16 -33.20
N GLY A 523 25.15 28.53 -33.60
CA GLY A 523 25.08 27.15 -34.07
C GLY A 523 23.72 26.85 -34.70
N SER A 524 23.38 27.52 -35.80
CA SER A 524 22.21 27.21 -36.63
C SER A 524 22.56 26.17 -37.67
N GLY A 525 21.85 25.04 -37.69
CA GLY A 525 21.81 24.09 -38.80
C GLY A 525 20.44 24.14 -39.47
N ARG A 526 20.32 24.85 -40.59
CA ARG A 526 19.22 24.72 -41.56
C ARG A 526 19.85 24.31 -42.90
N GLY A 527 19.53 23.12 -43.37
CA GLY A 527 19.69 22.69 -44.76
C GLY A 527 18.35 22.81 -45.48
N ALA A 528 18.33 23.50 -46.61
CA ALA A 528 17.15 23.88 -47.37
C ALA A 528 17.05 23.09 -48.70
N LYS A 529 15.80 22.79 -49.09
CA LYS A 529 15.16 22.89 -50.44
C LYS A 529 15.92 22.29 -51.65
N ARG A 530 15.27 21.55 -52.57
CA ARG A 530 14.44 22.04 -53.70
C ARG A 530 13.86 20.86 -54.57
N PRO A 531 13.02 21.08 -55.62
CA PRO A 531 11.65 20.51 -55.71
C PRO A 531 11.26 19.89 -57.09
N ALA A 532 9.94 19.75 -57.32
CA ALA A 532 9.17 19.44 -58.56
C ALA A 532 8.90 17.94 -58.80
N SER A 533 7.71 17.46 -59.23
CA SER A 533 6.59 18.07 -59.95
C SER A 533 5.29 17.23 -59.89
N GLN A 534 4.17 17.90 -59.61
CA GLN A 534 2.86 17.81 -60.29
C GLN A 534 2.55 16.62 -61.21
N GLY A 535 1.41 15.98 -60.95
CA GLY A 535 0.71 15.08 -61.87
C GLY A 535 -0.61 14.56 -61.29
N SER A 536 -1.72 15.19 -61.65
CA SER A 536 -3.11 14.68 -61.55
C SER A 536 -3.89 15.40 -62.67
N PRO A 537 -5.09 14.97 -63.06
CA PRO A 537 -5.77 13.67 -62.93
C PRO A 537 -6.23 13.14 -64.31
N GLN A 538 -6.70 11.90 -64.43
CA GLN A 538 -7.73 11.60 -65.43
C GLN A 538 -8.51 10.32 -65.16
N ASP A 539 -9.81 10.48 -65.35
CA ASP A 539 -10.90 9.51 -65.34
C ASP A 539 -10.68 8.29 -66.24
N ASN A 540 -11.26 7.15 -65.85
CA ASN A 540 -12.27 6.55 -66.72
C ASN A 540 -13.19 5.53 -66.00
N PRO A 541 -14.48 5.50 -66.37
CA PRO A 541 -15.49 4.57 -65.85
C PRO A 541 -15.69 3.38 -66.81
N GLY A 542 -16.30 2.29 -66.33
CA GLY A 542 -16.87 1.30 -67.25
C GLY A 542 -17.29 -0.05 -66.66
N GLY A 543 -18.60 -0.30 -66.71
CA GLY A 543 -19.16 -1.64 -66.95
C GLY A 543 -19.67 -2.41 -65.72
N SER A 544 -20.93 -2.26 -65.30
CA SER A 544 -22.13 -2.95 -65.82
C SER A 544 -22.36 -4.40 -65.35
N LYS A 545 -23.44 -4.54 -64.57
CA LYS A 545 -24.61 -5.43 -64.77
C LYS A 545 -24.73 -6.77 -63.99
N LYS A 546 -25.89 -6.83 -63.32
CA LYS A 546 -26.88 -7.93 -63.22
C LYS A 546 -26.84 -8.90 -62.02
N ARG A 547 -27.69 -8.58 -61.04
CA ARG A 547 -28.68 -9.47 -60.36
C ARG A 547 -29.53 -10.30 -61.38
N PRO A 548 -30.41 -11.25 -60.99
CA PRO A 548 -30.51 -12.07 -59.76
C PRO A 548 -30.96 -13.57 -59.98
N ARG A 549 -31.15 -14.28 -58.86
CA ARG A 549 -32.12 -15.37 -58.54
C ARG A 549 -31.92 -16.79 -59.12
N GLY A 550 -31.88 -17.75 -58.19
CA GLY A 550 -32.81 -18.89 -58.19
C GLY A 550 -32.20 -20.28 -58.07
N SER A 551 -32.14 -20.84 -56.86
CA SER A 551 -32.89 -22.02 -56.41
C SER A 551 -32.68 -22.22 -54.91
#